data_AF-A0A2Z2HMH8-F1
#
_entry.id   AF-A0A2Z2HMH8-F1
#
_cell.length_a   1.000
_cell.length_b   1.000
_cell.length_c   1.000
_cell.angle_alpha   90.00
_cell.angle_beta   90.00
_cell.angle_gamma   90.00
#
_symmetry.space_group_name_H-M   'P 1'
#
loop_
_entity.id
_entity.type
_entity.pdbx_description
1 polymer ?
#
loop_
_entity_poly.entity_id
_entity_poly.type
_entity_poly.pdbx_seq_one_letter_code
_entity_poly.pdbx_strand_id
1 'polypeptide(L)'
;MKGKSKGKLAIFDTFKTKDNDLTGEAKRQRAIITILGSGGNPAERTRTGISQKIAKKQEIAWKNIYSGIFRDLDEILLPMEIAEEDGRLPLKRGPKALQEKGIPYYHLTKKGILVGLAINGIENMPLQLKEFFSISDSKDKEFEKILMKFMTNSPNFTYSIFQKYVKAFCEDKIEELLPFDLTKLKELSDESLVIQKEILTAFLKFTNPEKKEATAFLDKIG
;
A
#
# COMPACT_ATOMS: atom_id res chain seq x y z
N MET A 1 -23.83 -23.11 7.40
CA MET A 1 -22.74 -22.71 6.49
C MET A 1 -21.58 -22.20 7.36
N LYS A 2 -20.43 -22.86 7.37
CA LYS A 2 -19.23 -22.34 8.06
C LYS A 2 -18.86 -21.03 7.36
N GLY A 3 -18.98 -19.90 8.06
CA GLY A 3 -18.52 -18.62 7.53
C GLY A 3 -17.06 -18.77 7.12
N LYS A 4 -16.77 -18.59 5.83
CA LYS A 4 -15.38 -18.48 5.37
C LYS A 4 -14.73 -17.40 6.22
N SER A 5 -13.64 -17.72 6.93
CA SER A 5 -12.83 -16.69 7.56
C SER A 5 -12.51 -15.66 6.49
N LYS A 6 -12.92 -14.42 6.67
CA LYS A 6 -12.52 -13.32 5.77
C LYS A 6 -10.98 -13.37 5.71
N GLY A 7 -10.43 -13.51 4.50
CA GLY A 7 -8.99 -13.53 4.32
C GLY A 7 -8.38 -12.24 4.89
N LYS A 8 -7.23 -12.35 5.54
CA LYS A 8 -6.53 -11.22 6.15
C LYS A 8 -5.56 -10.60 5.15
N LEU A 9 -5.42 -9.28 5.18
CA LEU A 9 -4.44 -8.59 4.36
C LEU A 9 -3.03 -8.85 4.94
N ALA A 10 -2.22 -9.61 4.21
CA ALA A 10 -0.95 -10.17 4.68
C ALA A 10 0.28 -9.35 4.22
N ILE A 11 0.09 -8.12 3.73
CA ILE A 11 1.16 -7.32 3.09
C ILE A 11 2.36 -7.00 4.00
N PHE A 12 2.22 -7.14 5.32
CA PHE A 12 3.28 -6.96 6.31
C PHE A 12 3.71 -8.27 6.98
N ASP A 13 3.15 -9.41 6.59
CA ASP A 13 3.44 -10.68 7.24
C ASP A 13 4.88 -11.10 6.95
N THR A 14 5.59 -11.50 8.01
CA THR A 14 6.97 -11.92 7.96
C THR A 14 7.16 -13.35 8.48
N PHE A 15 8.23 -14.00 8.06
CA PHE A 15 8.66 -15.27 8.64
C PHE A 15 9.32 -15.02 10.00
N LYS A 16 8.86 -15.73 11.03
CA LYS A 16 9.47 -15.71 12.37
C LYS A 16 10.91 -16.24 12.39
N THR A 17 11.30 -17.02 11.39
CA THR A 17 12.56 -17.79 11.35
C THR A 17 13.57 -17.27 10.34
N LYS A 18 13.27 -16.18 9.62
CA LYS A 18 14.13 -15.63 8.56
C LYS A 18 14.23 -14.11 8.68
N ASP A 19 14.77 -13.61 9.79
CA ASP A 19 15.11 -12.19 9.98
C ASP A 19 14.01 -11.19 9.56
N ASN A 20 12.74 -11.50 9.86
CA ASN A 20 11.57 -10.71 9.45
C ASN A 20 11.40 -10.52 7.93
N ASP A 21 11.88 -11.45 7.11
CA ASP A 21 11.59 -11.49 5.68
C ASP A 21 10.09 -11.65 5.43
N LEU A 22 9.58 -10.90 4.45
CA LEU A 22 8.17 -11.00 4.04
C LEU A 22 7.83 -12.41 3.54
N THR A 23 6.65 -12.88 3.91
CA THR A 23 6.12 -14.15 3.39
C THR A 23 5.91 -14.10 1.88
N GLY A 24 5.83 -15.27 1.25
CA GLY A 24 5.52 -15.34 -0.19
C GLY A 24 4.15 -14.74 -0.53
N GLU A 25 3.19 -14.83 0.39
CA GLU A 25 1.88 -14.19 0.26
C GLU A 25 1.98 -12.67 0.38
N ALA A 26 2.68 -12.15 1.40
CA ALA A 26 2.93 -10.72 1.54
C ALA A 26 3.58 -10.12 0.28
N LYS A 27 4.63 -10.76 -0.23
CA LYS A 27 5.33 -10.32 -1.46
C LYS A 27 4.40 -10.33 -2.67
N ARG A 28 3.52 -11.34 -2.79
CA ARG A 28 2.58 -11.48 -3.91
C ARG A 28 1.47 -10.44 -3.85
N GLN A 29 0.81 -10.27 -2.70
CA GLN A 29 -0.20 -9.22 -2.49
C GLN A 29 0.36 -7.82 -2.77
N ARG A 30 1.56 -7.53 -2.25
CA ARG A 30 2.25 -6.26 -2.53
C ARG A 30 2.47 -6.06 -4.03
N ALA A 31 2.97 -7.08 -4.73
CA ALA A 31 3.21 -6.98 -6.16
C ALA A 31 1.92 -6.79 -6.97
N ILE A 32 0.82 -7.44 -6.58
CA ILE A 32 -0.50 -7.22 -7.20
C ILE A 32 -0.89 -5.75 -7.02
N ILE A 33 -0.87 -5.22 -5.79
CA ILE A 33 -1.24 -3.83 -5.49
C ILE A 33 -0.36 -2.84 -6.26
N THR A 34 0.95 -3.06 -6.30
CA THR A 34 1.88 -2.23 -7.09
C THR A 34 1.51 -2.21 -8.58
N ILE A 35 1.18 -3.36 -9.18
CA ILE A 35 0.81 -3.45 -10.60
C ILE A 35 -0.52 -2.74 -10.87
N LEU A 36 -1.51 -2.91 -10.00
CA LEU A 36 -2.81 -2.26 -10.15
C LEU A 36 -2.71 -0.74 -10.01
N GLY A 37 -1.82 -0.24 -9.12
CA GLY A 37 -1.58 1.18 -8.90
C GLY A 37 -0.64 1.85 -9.90
N SER A 38 -0.01 1.11 -10.83
CA SER A 38 0.98 1.69 -11.75
C SER A 38 0.37 2.34 -13.00
N GLY A 39 -0.96 2.40 -13.13
CA GLY A 39 -1.63 2.96 -14.31
C GLY A 39 -1.32 2.26 -15.63
N GLY A 40 -0.89 0.99 -15.58
CA GLY A 40 -0.50 0.21 -16.77
C GLY A 40 -1.69 -0.10 -17.70
N ASN A 41 -1.38 -0.58 -18.90
CA ASN A 41 -2.42 -0.97 -19.85
C ASN A 41 -3.39 -2.01 -19.24
N PRO A 42 -4.66 -2.06 -19.67
CA PRO A 42 -5.64 -3.00 -19.12
C PRO A 42 -5.21 -4.48 -19.20
N ALA A 43 -4.43 -4.87 -20.22
CA ALA A 43 -4.01 -6.26 -20.41
C ALA A 43 -3.08 -6.74 -19.28
N GLU A 44 -2.19 -5.86 -18.80
CA GLU A 44 -1.32 -6.10 -17.65
C GLU A 44 -2.07 -6.18 -16.33
N ARG A 45 -3.27 -5.60 -16.26
CA ARG A 45 -4.13 -5.56 -15.06
C ARG A 45 -5.18 -6.67 -15.04
N THR A 46 -5.09 -7.66 -15.93
CA THR A 46 -5.83 -8.92 -15.84
C THR A 46 -5.11 -9.90 -14.90
N ARG A 47 -5.80 -10.92 -14.36
CA ARG A 47 -5.14 -11.97 -13.54
C ARG A 47 -3.93 -12.58 -14.24
N THR A 48 -4.06 -12.85 -15.54
CA THR A 48 -3.00 -13.41 -16.37
C THR A 48 -1.87 -12.39 -16.58
N GLY A 49 -2.18 -11.14 -16.89
CA GLY A 49 -1.19 -10.07 -17.05
C GLY A 49 -0.38 -9.83 -15.78
N ILE A 50 -1.05 -9.76 -14.63
CA ILE A 50 -0.43 -9.65 -13.31
C ILE A 50 0.51 -10.84 -13.08
N SER A 51 0.04 -12.07 -13.35
CA SER A 51 0.85 -13.28 -13.23
C SER A 51 2.09 -13.25 -14.10
N GLN A 52 1.96 -12.83 -15.36
CA GLN A 52 3.09 -12.72 -16.28
C GLN A 52 4.10 -11.68 -15.82
N LYS A 53 3.64 -10.51 -15.36
CA LYS A 53 4.50 -9.41 -14.92
C LYS A 53 5.29 -9.76 -13.65
N ILE A 54 4.63 -10.39 -12.67
CA ILE A 54 5.29 -10.86 -11.43
C ILE A 54 6.29 -11.98 -11.76
N ALA A 55 5.87 -12.97 -12.54
CA ALA A 55 6.71 -14.12 -12.88
C ALA A 55 7.94 -13.74 -13.70
N LYS A 56 7.80 -12.78 -14.63
CA LYS A 56 8.93 -12.22 -15.39
C LYS A 56 9.96 -11.58 -14.47
N LYS A 57 9.53 -10.81 -13.45
CA LYS A 57 10.43 -10.18 -12.48
C LYS A 57 11.15 -11.21 -11.57
N GLN A 58 10.52 -12.36 -11.35
CA GLN A 58 11.05 -13.44 -10.51
C GLN A 58 11.76 -14.54 -11.32
N GLU A 59 11.86 -14.41 -12.64
CA GLU A 59 12.45 -15.41 -13.54
C GLU A 59 11.84 -16.82 -13.41
N ILE A 60 10.52 -16.89 -13.22
CA ILE A 60 9.77 -18.14 -13.10
C ILE A 60 8.63 -18.24 -14.13
N ALA A 61 8.06 -19.44 -14.28
CA ALA A 61 6.87 -19.63 -15.11
C ALA A 61 5.62 -19.07 -14.41
N TRP A 62 4.87 -18.21 -15.11
CA TRP A 62 3.66 -17.57 -14.54
C TRP A 62 2.57 -18.55 -14.09
N LYS A 63 2.50 -19.72 -14.74
CA LYS A 63 1.58 -20.80 -14.36
C LYS A 63 1.77 -21.26 -12.91
N ASN A 64 3.00 -21.13 -12.38
CA ASN A 64 3.34 -21.57 -11.03
C ASN A 64 2.80 -20.64 -9.94
N ILE A 65 2.53 -19.37 -10.27
CA ILE A 65 2.04 -18.37 -9.32
C ILE A 65 0.58 -17.95 -9.57
N TYR A 66 0.01 -18.36 -10.70
CA TYR A 66 -1.34 -17.97 -11.13
C TYR A 66 -2.40 -18.28 -10.07
N SER A 67 -2.36 -19.48 -9.46
CA SER A 67 -3.31 -19.88 -8.42
C SER A 67 -3.20 -19.03 -7.17
N GLY A 68 -1.98 -18.64 -6.78
CA GLY A 68 -1.75 -17.74 -5.66
C GLY A 68 -2.26 -16.32 -5.93
N ILE A 69 -2.08 -15.83 -7.16
CA ILE A 69 -2.57 -14.51 -7.57
C ILE A 69 -4.10 -14.50 -7.62
N PHE A 70 -4.71 -15.55 -8.16
CA PHE A 70 -6.16 -15.73 -8.14
C PHE A 70 -6.68 -15.69 -6.71
N ARG A 71 -6.09 -16.48 -5.80
CA ARG A 71 -6.50 -16.50 -4.40
C ARG A 71 -6.40 -15.12 -3.75
N ASP A 72 -5.26 -14.46 -3.87
CA ASP A 72 -5.06 -13.15 -3.23
C ASP A 72 -6.01 -12.10 -3.79
N LEU A 73 -6.22 -12.07 -5.11
CA LEU A 73 -7.11 -11.10 -5.72
C LEU A 73 -8.57 -11.39 -5.36
N ASP A 74 -9.05 -12.60 -5.65
CA ASP A 74 -10.47 -12.98 -5.55
C ASP A 74 -10.96 -13.22 -4.12
N GLU A 75 -10.11 -13.72 -3.24
CA GLU A 75 -10.51 -14.10 -1.88
C GLU A 75 -10.11 -13.06 -0.84
N ILE A 76 -9.22 -12.11 -1.17
CA ILE A 76 -8.70 -11.10 -0.23
C ILE A 76 -8.90 -9.68 -0.77
N LEU A 77 -8.25 -9.30 -1.87
CA LEU A 77 -8.22 -7.90 -2.30
C LEU A 77 -9.58 -7.38 -2.81
N LEU A 78 -10.32 -8.18 -3.59
CA LEU A 78 -11.67 -7.80 -4.04
C LEU A 78 -12.67 -7.79 -2.87
N PRO A 79 -12.77 -8.83 -2.01
CA PRO A 79 -13.71 -8.83 -0.89
C PRO A 79 -13.42 -7.77 0.18
N MET A 80 -12.16 -7.32 0.30
CA MET A 80 -11.77 -6.22 1.20
C MET A 80 -11.90 -4.84 0.55
N GLU A 81 -12.38 -4.77 -0.69
CA GLU A 81 -12.54 -3.52 -1.47
C GLU A 81 -11.21 -2.77 -1.62
N ILE A 82 -10.10 -3.48 -1.71
CA ILE A 82 -8.77 -2.93 -1.99
C ILE A 82 -8.59 -2.77 -3.50
N ALA A 83 -9.17 -3.67 -4.28
CA ALA A 83 -9.23 -3.59 -5.73
C ALA A 83 -10.67 -3.81 -6.21
N GLU A 84 -10.97 -3.34 -7.42
CA GLU A 84 -12.26 -3.57 -8.07
C GLU A 84 -12.09 -3.76 -9.60
N GLU A 85 -13.13 -4.28 -10.25
CA GLU A 85 -13.12 -4.49 -11.71
C GLU A 85 -13.26 -3.14 -12.43
N ASP A 86 -12.33 -2.84 -13.32
CA ASP A 86 -12.24 -1.59 -14.10
C ASP A 86 -12.85 -1.72 -15.51
N GLY A 87 -13.28 -2.94 -15.86
CA GLY A 87 -13.84 -3.27 -17.16
C GLY A 87 -13.33 -4.60 -17.69
N ARG A 88 -13.65 -4.86 -18.97
CA ARG A 88 -13.34 -6.14 -19.63
C ARG A 88 -12.76 -5.97 -21.02
N LEU A 89 -11.71 -6.73 -21.29
CA LEU A 89 -11.06 -6.80 -22.59
C LEU A 89 -11.79 -7.77 -23.53
N PRO A 90 -12.06 -7.39 -24.79
CA PRO A 90 -12.70 -8.27 -25.75
C PRO A 90 -11.77 -9.43 -26.11
N LEU A 91 -12.32 -10.64 -26.19
CA LEU A 91 -11.58 -11.82 -26.59
C LEU A 91 -12.02 -12.29 -27.98
N LYS A 92 -11.12 -12.22 -28.96
CA LYS A 92 -11.43 -12.59 -30.36
C LYS A 92 -11.40 -14.11 -30.63
N ARG A 93 -10.75 -14.90 -29.78
CA ARG A 93 -10.57 -16.36 -29.92
C ARG A 93 -10.52 -17.03 -28.54
N GLY A 94 -11.09 -18.23 -28.41
CA GLY A 94 -11.12 -18.98 -27.14
C GLY A 94 -12.52 -19.46 -26.75
N PRO A 95 -12.78 -19.82 -25.48
CA PRO A 95 -14.10 -20.25 -25.02
C PRO A 95 -15.20 -19.21 -25.31
N LYS A 96 -16.34 -19.62 -25.89
CA LYS A 96 -17.44 -18.70 -26.26
C LYS A 96 -17.89 -17.79 -25.11
N ALA A 97 -18.00 -18.34 -23.89
CA ALA A 97 -18.37 -17.56 -22.70
C ALA A 97 -17.40 -16.40 -22.40
N LEU A 98 -16.10 -16.56 -22.68
CA LEU A 98 -15.11 -15.49 -22.53
C LEU A 98 -15.11 -14.53 -23.71
N GLN A 99 -15.51 -14.97 -24.91
CA GLN A 99 -15.73 -14.07 -26.04
C GLN A 99 -16.91 -13.14 -25.79
N GLU A 100 -17.99 -13.66 -25.19
CA GLU A 100 -19.19 -12.89 -24.84
C GLU A 100 -18.95 -11.95 -23.64
N LYS A 101 -18.30 -12.44 -22.58
CA LYS A 101 -18.10 -11.66 -21.35
C LYS A 101 -16.84 -10.81 -21.34
N GLY A 102 -15.83 -11.14 -22.15
CA GLY A 102 -14.51 -10.53 -22.07
C GLY A 102 -13.70 -10.96 -20.84
N ILE A 103 -12.43 -10.55 -20.81
CA ILE A 103 -11.49 -10.83 -19.71
C ILE A 103 -11.45 -9.62 -18.77
N PRO A 104 -11.80 -9.77 -17.49
CA PRO A 104 -11.79 -8.66 -16.54
C PRO A 104 -10.37 -8.18 -16.24
N TYR A 105 -10.24 -6.86 -16.10
CA TYR A 105 -9.06 -6.18 -15.57
C TYR A 105 -9.46 -5.29 -14.39
N TYR A 106 -8.48 -4.95 -13.55
CA TYR A 106 -8.74 -4.37 -12.23
C TYR A 106 -7.99 -3.06 -12.02
N HIS A 107 -8.48 -2.24 -11.10
CA HIS A 107 -7.77 -1.07 -10.56
C HIS A 107 -7.82 -1.07 -9.03
N LEU A 108 -6.99 -0.22 -8.41
CA LEU A 108 -7.07 0.01 -6.96
C LEU A 108 -8.25 0.93 -6.65
N THR A 109 -9.02 0.58 -5.63
CA THR A 109 -9.97 1.52 -5.04
C THR A 109 -9.20 2.62 -4.28
N LYS A 110 -9.91 3.60 -3.74
CA LYS A 110 -9.34 4.56 -2.78
C LYS A 110 -8.66 3.87 -1.59
N LYS A 111 -9.27 2.81 -1.06
CA LYS A 111 -8.69 1.96 0.01
C LYS A 111 -7.41 1.30 -0.48
N GLY A 112 -7.39 0.81 -1.71
CA GLY A 112 -6.20 0.22 -2.32
C GLY A 112 -5.06 1.20 -2.55
N ILE A 113 -5.35 2.43 -2.96
CA ILE A 113 -4.33 3.48 -3.11
C ILE A 113 -3.70 3.77 -1.75
N LEU A 114 -4.51 3.86 -0.69
CA LEU A 114 -4.02 4.05 0.68
C LEU A 114 -3.10 2.90 1.14
N VAL A 115 -3.46 1.65 0.82
CA VAL A 115 -2.60 0.49 1.05
C VAL A 115 -1.31 0.60 0.23
N GLY A 116 -1.41 1.00 -1.04
CA GLY A 116 -0.27 1.22 -1.94
C GLY A 116 0.76 2.22 -1.39
N LEU A 117 0.29 3.33 -0.80
CA LEU A 117 1.12 4.34 -0.13
C LEU A 117 2.00 3.76 1.00
N ALA A 118 1.59 2.63 1.58
CA ALA A 118 2.32 1.96 2.66
C ALA A 118 3.33 0.90 2.18
N ILE A 119 3.36 0.56 0.88
CA ILE A 119 4.16 -0.58 0.39
C ILE A 119 5.02 -0.32 -0.86
N ASN A 120 4.71 0.73 -1.64
CA ASN A 120 5.34 1.00 -2.95
C ASN A 120 6.65 1.80 -2.87
N GLY A 121 7.11 2.12 -1.65
CA GLY A 121 8.29 2.94 -1.41
C GLY A 121 8.10 4.43 -1.72
N ILE A 122 9.12 5.21 -1.39
CA ILE A 122 9.09 6.68 -1.46
C ILE A 122 9.02 7.23 -2.89
N GLU A 123 9.53 6.49 -3.88
CA GLU A 123 9.66 6.96 -5.27
C GLU A 123 8.28 7.19 -5.94
N ASN A 124 7.34 6.28 -5.70
CA ASN A 124 5.99 6.35 -6.28
C ASN A 124 5.01 7.17 -5.43
N MET A 125 5.39 7.44 -4.19
CA MET A 125 4.52 8.04 -3.19
C MET A 125 3.98 9.44 -3.57
N PRO A 126 4.71 10.37 -4.21
CA PRO A 126 4.18 11.69 -4.54
C PRO A 126 2.99 11.64 -5.50
N LEU A 127 3.04 10.76 -6.51
CA LEU A 127 1.95 10.60 -7.48
C LEU A 127 0.75 9.93 -6.83
N GLN A 128 0.97 8.84 -6.08
CA GLN A 128 -0.09 8.13 -5.38
C GLN A 128 -0.77 8.98 -4.30
N LEU A 129 -0.02 9.85 -3.62
CA LEU A 129 -0.56 10.72 -2.58
C LEU A 129 -1.48 11.79 -3.19
N LYS A 130 -1.07 12.37 -4.33
CA LYS A 130 -1.92 13.28 -5.11
C LYS A 130 -3.18 12.59 -5.62
N GLU A 131 -3.05 11.37 -6.14
CA GLU A 131 -4.18 10.56 -6.60
C GLU A 131 -5.14 10.25 -5.46
N PHE A 132 -4.63 9.82 -4.30
CA PHE A 132 -5.45 9.55 -3.12
C PHE A 132 -6.29 10.75 -2.71
N PHE A 133 -5.68 11.94 -2.64
CA PHE A 133 -6.41 13.15 -2.24
C PHE A 133 -7.30 13.72 -3.35
N SER A 134 -7.03 13.47 -4.64
CA SER A 134 -7.89 13.95 -5.72
C SER A 134 -9.28 13.29 -5.69
N ILE A 135 -9.34 12.01 -5.29
CA ILE A 135 -10.58 11.23 -5.13
C ILE A 135 -11.11 11.21 -3.69
N SER A 136 -10.53 12.03 -2.80
CA SER A 136 -10.88 12.08 -1.39
C SER A 136 -11.98 13.09 -1.07
N ASP A 137 -12.83 12.73 -0.10
CA ASP A 137 -13.85 13.61 0.43
C ASP A 137 -13.25 14.64 1.40
N SER A 138 -14.04 15.64 1.79
CA SER A 138 -13.56 16.71 2.67
C SER A 138 -12.99 16.21 4.00
N LYS A 139 -13.52 15.10 4.54
CA LYS A 139 -13.04 14.48 5.79
C LYS A 139 -11.61 13.94 5.67
N ASP A 140 -11.27 13.32 4.55
CA ASP A 140 -9.93 12.71 4.37
C ASP A 140 -8.86 13.78 4.07
N LYS A 141 -9.27 14.99 3.68
CA LYS A 141 -8.37 16.09 3.29
C LYS A 141 -7.83 16.92 4.45
N GLU A 142 -8.22 16.63 5.69
CA GLU A 142 -7.75 17.36 6.87
C GLU A 142 -6.22 17.48 6.91
N PHE A 143 -5.53 16.37 6.62
CA PHE A 143 -4.07 16.29 6.66
C PHE A 143 -3.38 16.46 5.30
N GLU A 144 -4.12 16.71 4.21
CA GLU A 144 -3.57 16.77 2.84
C GLU A 144 -2.41 17.76 2.75
N LYS A 145 -2.64 19.02 3.17
CA LYS A 145 -1.63 20.09 3.03
C LYS A 145 -0.34 19.78 3.78
N ILE A 146 -0.43 19.20 4.99
CA ILE A 146 0.76 18.92 5.80
C ILE A 146 1.48 17.66 5.32
N LEU A 147 0.74 16.61 4.92
CA LEU A 147 1.32 15.39 4.35
C LEU A 147 2.01 15.67 3.02
N MET A 148 1.45 16.54 2.16
CA MET A 148 2.12 16.97 0.94
C MET A 148 3.43 17.72 1.22
N LYS A 149 3.47 18.54 2.28
CA LYS A 149 4.73 19.20 2.71
C LYS A 149 5.75 18.21 3.26
N PHE A 150 5.31 17.26 4.09
CA PHE A 150 6.20 16.20 4.58
C PHE A 150 6.70 15.30 3.47
N MET A 151 5.88 15.01 2.45
CA MET A 151 6.33 14.19 1.32
C MET A 151 7.51 14.83 0.60
N THR A 152 7.48 16.16 0.43
CA THR A 152 8.56 16.92 -0.23
C THR A 152 9.82 17.02 0.62
N ASN A 153 9.70 17.19 1.94
CA ASN A 153 10.83 17.52 2.82
C ASN A 153 11.32 16.36 3.69
N SER A 154 10.50 15.32 3.87
CA SER A 154 10.72 14.18 4.76
C SER A 154 9.96 12.94 4.22
N PRO A 155 10.29 12.46 3.02
CA PRO A 155 9.56 11.37 2.35
C PRO A 155 9.55 10.07 3.17
N ASN A 156 10.67 9.71 3.80
CA ASN A 156 10.76 8.52 4.66
C ASN A 156 9.82 8.60 5.87
N PHE A 157 9.72 9.77 6.50
CA PHE A 157 8.80 9.99 7.61
C PHE A 157 7.35 9.85 7.14
N THR A 158 7.00 10.51 6.02
CA THR A 158 5.68 10.41 5.42
C THR A 158 5.31 8.96 5.12
N TYR A 159 6.20 8.22 4.48
CA TYR A 159 6.01 6.79 4.20
C TYR A 159 5.79 5.98 5.48
N SER A 160 6.55 6.26 6.54
CA SER A 160 6.42 5.57 7.83
C SER A 160 5.04 5.79 8.48
N ILE A 161 4.40 6.95 8.29
CA ILE A 161 3.05 7.22 8.80
C ILE A 161 2.04 6.27 8.13
N PHE A 162 2.07 6.17 6.81
CA PHE A 162 1.17 5.28 6.06
C PHE A 162 1.43 3.82 6.38
N GLN A 163 2.70 3.43 6.53
CA GLN A 163 3.07 2.09 7.00
C GLN A 163 2.44 1.76 8.34
N LYS A 164 2.57 2.64 9.34
CA LYS A 164 1.98 2.43 10.67
C LYS A 164 0.46 2.34 10.62
N TYR A 165 -0.19 3.24 9.87
CA TYR A 165 -1.64 3.27 9.74
C TYR A 165 -2.20 1.98 9.11
N VAL A 166 -1.64 1.58 7.96
CA VAL A 166 -2.09 0.37 7.28
C VAL A 166 -1.70 -0.89 8.04
N LYS A 167 -0.53 -0.90 8.71
CA LYS A 167 -0.13 -2.02 9.57
C LYS A 167 -1.07 -2.18 10.76
N ALA A 168 -1.51 -1.10 11.38
CA ALA A 168 -2.50 -1.15 12.46
C ALA A 168 -3.83 -1.78 11.99
N PHE A 169 -4.28 -1.46 10.78
CA PHE A 169 -5.42 -2.14 10.16
C PHE A 169 -5.14 -3.63 9.92
N CYS A 170 -3.99 -3.98 9.35
CA CYS A 170 -3.59 -5.38 9.18
C CYS A 170 -3.40 -6.11 10.53
N GLU A 171 -3.27 -5.43 11.66
CA GLU A 171 -3.15 -6.03 12.99
C GLU A 171 -4.48 -6.01 13.76
N ASP A 172 -5.59 -5.68 13.09
CA ASP A 172 -6.93 -5.55 13.67
C ASP A 172 -6.99 -4.51 14.83
N LYS A 173 -6.02 -3.58 14.88
CA LYS A 173 -5.98 -2.46 15.84
C LYS A 173 -6.79 -1.26 15.37
N ILE A 174 -7.08 -1.20 14.07
CA ILE A 174 -8.03 -0.26 13.45
C ILE A 174 -8.99 -1.09 12.61
N GLU A 175 -10.29 -0.90 12.80
CA GLU A 175 -11.31 -1.68 12.10
C GLU A 175 -11.40 -1.39 10.61
N GLU A 176 -11.31 -0.10 10.23
CA GLU A 176 -11.44 0.35 8.84
C GLU A 176 -10.40 1.39 8.45
N LEU A 177 -9.85 1.24 7.24
CA LEU A 177 -8.89 2.16 6.64
C LEU A 177 -9.51 3.51 6.25
N LEU A 178 -10.80 3.50 5.89
CA LEU A 178 -11.56 4.68 5.48
C LEU A 178 -12.75 4.90 6.42
N PRO A 179 -13.13 6.16 6.74
CA PRO A 179 -12.45 7.40 6.35
C PRO A 179 -11.02 7.47 6.91
N PHE A 180 -10.14 8.12 6.16
CA PHE A 180 -8.73 8.27 6.51
C PHE A 180 -8.58 9.24 7.66
N ASP A 181 -8.17 8.71 8.81
CA ASP A 181 -8.09 9.45 10.06
C ASP A 181 -6.83 9.08 10.84
N LEU A 182 -5.83 9.97 10.78
CA LEU A 182 -4.57 9.78 11.47
C LEU A 182 -4.67 9.96 12.99
N THR A 183 -5.78 10.46 13.53
CA THR A 183 -5.95 10.56 14.99
C THR A 183 -5.99 9.18 15.65
N LYS A 184 -6.43 8.13 14.92
CA LYS A 184 -6.36 6.73 15.35
C LYS A 184 -4.94 6.28 15.69
N LEU A 185 -3.90 6.86 15.09
CA LEU A 185 -2.51 6.55 15.45
C LEU A 185 -2.12 7.02 16.85
N LYS A 186 -2.78 8.06 17.36
CA LYS A 186 -2.55 8.57 18.72
C LYS A 186 -2.95 7.53 19.76
N GLU A 187 -4.04 6.81 19.52
CA GLU A 187 -4.57 5.77 20.42
C GLU A 187 -3.65 4.55 20.50
N LEU A 188 -2.84 4.32 19.47
CA LEU A 188 -1.90 3.20 19.39
C LEU A 188 -0.59 3.43 20.15
N SER A 189 -0.37 4.64 20.69
CA SER A 189 0.82 5.02 21.47
C SER A 189 2.15 4.60 20.82
N ASP A 190 2.31 4.88 19.53
CA ASP A 190 3.53 4.54 18.79
C ASP A 190 4.74 5.33 19.33
N GLU A 191 5.64 4.63 20.02
CA GLU A 191 6.85 5.20 20.65
C GLU A 191 7.69 6.02 19.66
N SER A 192 7.81 5.59 18.41
CA SER A 192 8.61 6.30 17.43
C SER A 192 7.96 7.62 16.98
N LEU A 193 6.62 7.71 16.91
CA LEU A 193 5.93 8.99 16.69
C LEU A 193 6.10 9.92 17.90
N VAL A 194 6.11 9.38 19.11
CA VAL A 194 6.35 10.15 20.34
C VAL A 194 7.75 10.76 20.31
N ILE A 195 8.78 9.95 20.05
CA ILE A 195 10.17 10.42 19.94
C ILE A 195 10.34 11.44 18.81
N GLN A 196 9.75 11.19 17.62
CA GLN A 196 9.82 12.14 16.50
C GLN A 196 9.17 13.49 16.83
N LYS A 197 8.02 13.47 17.52
CA LYS A 197 7.36 14.69 18.00
C LYS A 197 8.22 15.42 19.03
N GLU A 198 8.84 14.69 19.96
CA GLU A 198 9.72 15.26 20.99
C GLU A 198 10.91 15.98 20.34
N ILE A 199 11.60 15.32 19.40
CA ILE A 199 12.73 15.89 18.65
C ILE A 199 12.28 17.15 17.89
N LEU A 200 11.17 17.10 17.16
CA LEU A 200 10.66 18.27 16.44
C LEU A 200 10.35 19.44 17.40
N THR A 201 9.77 19.14 18.57
CA THR A 201 9.45 20.14 19.59
C THR A 201 10.70 20.75 20.21
N ALA A 202 11.74 19.94 20.45
CA ALA A 202 13.05 20.41 20.91
C ALA A 202 13.73 21.29 19.85
N PHE A 203 13.71 20.86 18.58
CA PHE A 203 14.33 21.58 17.46
C PHE A 203 13.69 22.95 17.23
N LEU A 204 12.40 23.13 17.54
CA LEU A 204 11.74 24.44 17.50
C LEU A 204 12.29 25.42 18.53
N LYS A 205 12.83 24.94 19.66
CA LYS A 205 13.43 25.75 20.74
C LYS A 205 14.89 26.11 20.47
N PHE A 206 15.56 25.37 19.58
CA PHE A 206 16.95 25.63 19.22
C PHE A 206 17.12 26.91 18.41
N THR A 207 18.21 27.61 18.67
CA THR A 207 18.75 28.67 17.83
C THR A 207 19.25 28.12 16.50
N ASN A 208 19.46 28.99 15.50
CA ASN A 208 19.94 28.55 14.18
C ASN A 208 21.31 27.83 14.23
N PRO A 209 22.29 28.23 15.05
CA PRO A 209 23.51 27.46 15.26
C PRO A 209 23.25 26.06 15.86
N GLU A 210 22.48 25.98 16.94
CA GLU A 210 22.15 24.70 17.60
C GLU A 210 21.42 23.73 16.66
N LYS A 211 20.55 24.24 15.79
CA LYS A 211 19.90 23.44 14.74
C LYS A 211 20.93 22.79 13.80
N LYS A 212 21.95 23.54 13.36
CA LYS A 212 23.00 23.01 12.49
C LYS A 212 23.85 21.98 13.21
N GLU A 213 24.20 22.22 14.46
CA GLU A 213 24.95 21.27 15.29
C GLU A 213 24.17 19.98 15.51
N ALA A 214 22.88 20.07 15.83
CA ALA A 214 22.00 18.91 15.99
C ALA A 214 21.85 18.10 14.69
N THR A 215 21.69 18.77 13.53
CA THR A 215 21.69 18.08 12.23
C THR A 215 23.03 17.39 11.98
N ALA A 216 24.16 18.08 12.18
CA ALA A 216 25.48 17.51 11.98
C ALA A 216 25.81 16.35 12.96
N PHE A 217 25.20 16.34 14.15
CA PHE A 217 25.25 15.22 15.07
C PHE A 217 24.49 14.01 14.52
N LEU A 218 23.26 14.21 14.04
CA LEU A 218 22.45 13.13 13.46
C LEU A 218 23.08 12.55 12.19
N ASP A 219 23.70 13.38 11.35
CA ASP A 219 24.43 12.93 10.14
C ASP A 219 25.61 12.00 10.46
N LYS A 220 26.14 12.01 11.70
CA LYS A 220 27.23 11.13 12.12
C LYS A 220 26.76 9.78 12.65
N ILE A 221 25.51 9.67 13.07
CA ILE A 221 24.96 8.47 13.71
C ILE A 221 23.81 7.82 12.93
N GLY A 222 23.30 8.51 11.90
CA GLY A 222 22.19 8.08 11.06
C GLY A 222 22.62 7.47 9.73
#